data_AF-A0A3N4HRM0-F1
#
_entry.id   AF-A0A3N4HRM0-F1
#
_cell.length_a   1.000
_cell.length_b   1.000
_cell.length_c   1.000
_cell.angle_alpha   90.00
_cell.angle_beta   90.00
_cell.angle_gamma   90.00
#
_symmetry.space_group_name_H-M   'P 1'
#
loop_
_entity.id
_entity.type
_entity.pdbx_description
1 polymer ?
#
loop_
_entity_poly.entity_id
_entity_poly.type
_entity_poly.pdbx_seq_one_letter_code
_entity_poly.pdbx_strand_id
1 'polypeptide(L)'
;MACGRVIDHLIYPASNTPTQPLQPRSVVTGDMNAHHPWWNTPEDGLNERGSARIIDLLFTHKLDLINTPGCGTHMQFSRSKETALDLTFSTPDMRDKVIDWRVDTTSHAGSDHYPIRFEV
;
A
#
# COMPACT_ATOMS: atom_id res chain seq x y z
N MET A 1 -30.16 14.97 13.73
CA MET A 1 -29.90 13.61 13.22
C MET A 1 -28.45 13.59 12.77
N ALA A 2 -27.57 12.93 13.52
CA ALA A 2 -26.16 12.80 13.17
C ALA A 2 -25.68 11.41 13.60
N CYS A 3 -24.93 10.75 12.70
CA CYS A 3 -23.87 9.75 12.92
C CYS A 3 -23.80 8.83 11.67
N GLY A 4 -22.68 8.62 10.99
CA GLY A 4 -21.31 9.07 11.25
C GLY A 4 -20.31 8.61 10.19
N ARG A 5 -19.19 9.34 10.19
CA ARG A 5 -17.81 9.03 9.75
C ARG A 5 -17.52 8.78 8.27
N VAL A 6 -17.16 9.90 7.64
CA VAL A 6 -16.06 9.99 6.67
C VAL A 6 -14.78 9.43 7.33
N ILE A 7 -14.11 8.50 6.64
CA ILE A 7 -12.79 8.02 7.05
C ILE A 7 -11.78 9.02 6.49
N ASP A 8 -11.45 10.03 7.30
CA ASP A 8 -10.42 11.01 7.00
C ASP A 8 -9.04 10.34 6.88
N HIS A 9 -8.24 10.90 5.98
CA HIS A 9 -6.82 10.65 5.75
C HIS A 9 -6.04 10.29 7.02
N LEU A 10 -5.46 9.08 7.05
CA LEU A 10 -4.56 8.65 8.12
C LEU A 10 -3.11 8.83 7.72
N ILE A 11 -2.66 10.09 7.68
CA ILE A 11 -1.25 10.40 7.95
C ILE A 11 -1.15 10.64 9.46
N TYR A 12 -0.92 9.57 10.22
CA TYR A 12 -0.75 9.70 11.68
C TYR A 12 0.68 10.15 12.05
N PRO A 13 0.83 11.10 13.00
CA PRO A 13 2.13 11.39 13.60
C PRO A 13 2.69 10.17 14.36
N ALA A 14 4.01 10.17 14.54
CA ALA A 14 4.85 9.06 15.02
C ALA A 14 4.46 8.35 16.33
N SER A 15 3.49 8.87 17.09
CA SER A 15 3.11 8.36 18.42
C SER A 15 1.87 7.46 18.42
N ASN A 16 1.19 7.30 17.28
CA ASN A 16 -0.07 6.55 17.20
C ASN A 16 0.07 5.37 16.25
N THR A 17 0.86 4.37 16.63
CA THR A 17 0.73 3.04 16.03
C THR A 17 -0.71 2.56 16.29
N PRO A 18 -1.47 2.10 15.28
CA PRO A 18 -2.80 1.54 15.49
C PRO A 18 -2.70 0.42 16.53
N THR A 19 -3.26 0.63 17.72
CA THR A 19 -3.19 -0.35 18.81
C THR A 19 -4.15 -1.51 18.62
N GLN A 20 -5.06 -1.42 17.64
CA GLN A 20 -6.02 -2.47 17.34
C GLN A 20 -5.65 -3.20 16.04
N PRO A 21 -5.64 -4.54 16.05
CA PRO A 21 -5.43 -5.32 14.84
C PRO A 21 -6.57 -5.09 13.85
N LEU A 22 -6.29 -5.28 12.56
CA LEU A 22 -7.32 -5.33 11.54
C LEU A 22 -8.31 -6.46 11.86
N GLN A 23 -9.59 -6.22 11.55
CA GLN A 23 -10.61 -7.25 11.68
C GLN A 23 -10.28 -8.41 10.72
N PRO A 24 -10.65 -9.67 11.03
CA PRO A 24 -10.55 -10.76 10.08
C PRO A 24 -11.20 -10.39 8.75
N ARG A 25 -10.75 -11.02 7.66
CA ARG A 25 -11.25 -10.76 6.31
C ARG A 25 -11.06 -9.32 5.84
N SER A 26 -9.92 -8.71 6.14
CA SER A 26 -9.60 -7.35 5.70
C SER A 26 -8.59 -7.32 4.55
N VAL A 27 -8.81 -6.38 3.62
CA VAL A 27 -7.84 -5.94 2.62
C VAL A 27 -7.70 -4.43 2.75
N VAL A 28 -6.47 -3.94 2.81
CA VAL A 28 -6.15 -2.51 2.89
C VAL A 28 -5.34 -2.15 1.66
N THR A 29 -5.76 -1.11 0.93
CA THR A 29 -5.03 -0.63 -0.25
C THR A 29 -5.00 0.89 -0.28
N GLY A 30 -3.87 1.47 -0.69
CA GLY A 30 -3.75 2.92 -0.88
C GLY A 30 -2.30 3.41 -0.90
N ASP A 31 -2.16 4.73 -1.09
CA ASP A 31 -0.87 5.43 -1.13
C ASP A 31 -0.24 5.50 0.27
N MET A 32 0.86 4.76 0.44
CA MET A 32 1.65 4.76 1.67
C MET A 32 2.83 5.73 1.60
N ASN A 33 3.13 6.26 0.40
CA ASN A 33 4.26 7.15 0.11
C ASN A 33 5.59 6.65 0.70
N ALA A 34 5.79 5.34 0.59
CA ALA A 34 6.79 4.56 1.29
C ALA A 34 7.71 3.82 0.32
N HIS A 35 9.03 3.91 0.52
CA HIS A 35 10.00 3.18 -0.30
C HIS A 35 10.66 2.06 0.52
N HIS A 36 10.61 0.84 0.01
CA HIS A 36 11.31 -0.32 0.55
C HIS A 36 11.58 -1.38 -0.53
N PRO A 37 12.71 -2.11 -0.48
CA PRO A 37 13.04 -3.20 -1.40
C PRO A 37 12.07 -4.40 -1.41
N TRP A 38 11.10 -4.45 -0.49
CA TRP A 38 10.07 -5.49 -0.50
C TRP A 38 9.00 -5.27 -1.56
N TRP A 39 8.79 -4.02 -2.00
CA TRP A 39 7.80 -3.68 -3.03
C TRP A 39 8.37 -2.85 -4.18
N ASN A 40 9.51 -2.18 -3.97
CA ASN A 40 10.27 -1.50 -5.01
C ASN A 40 11.52 -2.31 -5.42
N THR A 41 12.21 -1.90 -6.47
CA THR A 41 13.52 -2.48 -6.79
C THR A 41 14.59 -1.92 -5.84
N PRO A 42 15.70 -2.64 -5.58
CA PRO A 42 16.74 -2.15 -4.68
C PRO A 42 17.30 -0.76 -5.05
N GLU A 43 17.29 -0.42 -6.34
CA GLU A 43 17.76 0.85 -6.88
C GLU A 43 16.85 2.04 -6.54
N ASP A 44 15.63 1.81 -6.05
CA ASP A 44 14.73 2.86 -5.56
C ASP A 44 15.10 3.39 -4.18
N GLY A 45 15.99 2.70 -3.47
CA GLY A 45 16.44 3.09 -2.15
C GLY A 45 15.37 2.94 -1.07
N LEU A 46 15.64 3.56 0.08
CA LEU A 46 14.85 3.50 1.30
C LEU A 46 14.51 4.93 1.75
N ASN A 47 13.31 5.16 2.27
CA ASN A 47 12.98 6.40 2.98
C ASN A 47 12.56 6.12 4.43
N GLU A 48 12.86 7.07 5.34
CA GLU A 48 12.57 6.96 6.78
C GLU A 48 11.07 6.92 7.10
N ARG A 49 10.24 7.61 6.32
CA ARG A 49 8.79 7.69 6.55
C ARG A 49 8.07 6.35 6.33
N GLY A 50 8.56 5.53 5.40
CA GLY A 50 7.78 4.43 4.85
C GLY A 50 8.28 3.03 5.18
N SER A 51 9.60 2.83 5.24
CA SER A 51 10.14 1.48 5.43
C SER A 51 9.89 0.93 6.84
N ALA A 52 10.52 1.50 7.87
CA ALA A 52 10.45 0.96 9.23
C ALA A 52 9.01 0.81 9.74
N ARG A 53 8.16 1.83 9.54
CA ARG A 53 6.78 1.81 10.06
C ARG A 53 5.88 0.80 9.37
N ILE A 54 5.91 0.73 8.04
CA ILE A 54 5.09 -0.24 7.31
C ILE A 54 5.56 -1.66 7.63
N ILE A 55 6.86 -1.89 7.71
CA ILE A 55 7.44 -3.17 8.08
C ILE A 55 7.01 -3.57 9.50
N ASP A 56 7.07 -2.65 10.46
CA ASP A 56 6.61 -2.89 11.83
C ASP A 56 5.11 -3.22 11.87
N LEU A 57 4.27 -2.55 11.06
CA LEU A 57 2.85 -2.85 10.95
C LEU A 57 2.59 -4.24 10.36
N LEU A 58 3.31 -4.61 9.29
CA LEU A 58 3.23 -5.94 8.68
C LEU A 58 3.50 -7.04 9.71
N PHE A 59 4.56 -6.89 10.50
CA PHE A 59 4.91 -7.87 11.53
C PHE A 59 3.97 -7.84 12.73
N THR A 60 3.64 -6.66 13.26
CA THR A 60 2.82 -6.49 14.45
C THR A 60 1.41 -7.04 14.24
N HIS A 61 0.83 -6.78 13.06
CA HIS A 61 -0.55 -7.17 12.75
C HIS A 61 -0.63 -8.44 11.89
N LYS A 62 0.50 -9.09 11.61
CA LYS A 62 0.60 -10.30 10.78
C LYS A 62 -0.10 -10.10 9.43
N LEU A 63 0.21 -9.01 8.76
CA LEU A 63 -0.36 -8.69 7.45
C LEU A 63 0.53 -9.25 6.34
N ASP A 64 -0.13 -9.63 5.27
CA ASP A 64 0.48 -10.10 4.04
C ASP A 64 0.59 -8.96 3.04
N LEU A 65 1.80 -8.70 2.53
CA LEU A 65 2.02 -7.83 1.38
C LEU A 65 1.61 -8.57 0.10
N ILE A 66 0.67 -7.98 -0.65
CA ILE A 66 0.12 -8.56 -1.88
C ILE A 66 0.87 -8.09 -3.14
N ASN A 67 1.45 -6.89 -3.11
CA ASN A 67 2.15 -6.33 -4.27
C ASN A 67 3.17 -7.32 -4.85
N THR A 68 3.22 -7.37 -6.19
CA THR A 68 4.37 -7.95 -6.88
C THR A 68 5.54 -6.95 -6.81
N PRO A 69 6.71 -7.32 -6.25
CA PRO A 69 7.84 -6.40 -6.11
C PRO A 69 8.29 -5.84 -7.47
N GLY A 70 8.54 -4.53 -7.53
CA GLY A 70 8.98 -3.84 -8.74
C GLY A 70 7.87 -3.45 -9.72
N CYS A 71 6.61 -3.83 -9.45
CA CYS A 71 5.46 -3.30 -10.20
C CYS A 71 5.14 -1.89 -9.70
N GLY A 72 5.59 -0.88 -10.43
CA GLY A 72 5.41 0.51 -10.07
C GLY A 72 3.95 0.97 -10.18
N THR A 73 3.49 1.72 -9.18
CA THR A 73 2.14 2.29 -9.10
C THR A 73 2.14 3.81 -9.29
N HIS A 74 3.31 4.42 -9.36
CA HIS A 74 3.51 5.87 -9.52
C HIS A 74 4.60 6.13 -10.55
N MET A 75 4.34 7.04 -11.50
CA MET A 75 5.29 7.52 -12.50
C MET A 75 5.98 8.80 -12.02
N GLN A 76 7.28 8.71 -11.71
CA GLN A 76 8.13 9.86 -11.45
C GLN A 76 8.61 10.49 -12.75
N PHE A 77 7.82 11.42 -13.31
CA PHE A 77 8.13 12.05 -14.60
C PHE A 77 9.53 12.66 -14.70
N SER A 78 10.04 13.29 -13.62
CA SER A 78 11.37 13.91 -13.61
C SER A 78 12.52 12.92 -13.77
N ARG A 79 12.29 11.65 -13.43
CA ARG A 79 13.28 10.57 -13.52
C ARG A 79 12.93 9.52 -14.59
N SER A 80 11.77 9.66 -15.23
CA SER A 80 11.21 8.66 -16.14
C SER A 80 11.26 7.25 -15.54
N LYS A 81 10.85 7.14 -14.28
CA LYS A 81 10.96 5.92 -13.47
C LYS A 81 9.65 5.65 -12.76
N GLU A 82 9.26 4.38 -12.69
CA GLU A 82 8.11 3.93 -11.94
C GLU A 82 8.51 3.43 -10.56
N THR A 83 7.71 3.74 -9.55
CA THR A 83 7.89 3.26 -8.17
C THR A 83 6.57 2.80 -7.58
N ALA A 84 6.62 1.79 -6.71
CA ALA A 84 5.49 1.34 -5.91
C ALA A 84 5.34 2.23 -4.66
N LEU A 85 4.30 3.06 -4.65
CA LEU A 85 3.88 3.89 -3.51
C LEU A 85 2.52 3.46 -2.97
N ASP A 86 1.63 3.05 -3.87
CA ASP A 86 0.38 2.35 -3.51
C ASP A 86 0.65 0.89 -3.17
N LEU A 87 0.27 0.51 -1.94
CA LEU A 87 0.48 -0.84 -1.41
C LEU A 87 -0.86 -1.50 -1.07
N THR A 88 -0.92 -2.81 -1.23
CA THR A 88 -2.04 -3.66 -0.86
C THR A 88 -1.59 -4.67 0.18
N PHE A 89 -2.30 -4.69 1.30
CA PHE A 89 -2.11 -5.60 2.42
C PHE A 89 -3.37 -6.42 2.67
N SER A 90 -3.22 -7.63 3.20
CA SER A 90 -4.35 -8.45 3.62
C SER A 90 -4.13 -9.08 4.99
N THR A 91 -5.20 -9.42 5.69
CA THR A 91 -5.11 -10.39 6.79
C THR A 91 -4.81 -11.79 6.24
N PRO A 92 -4.16 -12.69 7.00
CA PRO A 92 -3.71 -13.98 6.46
C PRO A 92 -4.81 -14.84 5.86
N ASP A 93 -6.03 -14.73 6.39
CA ASP A 93 -7.19 -15.45 5.90
C ASP A 93 -7.72 -14.93 4.55
N MET A 94 -7.22 -13.79 4.06
CA MET A 94 -7.56 -13.19 2.77
C MET A 94 -6.47 -13.33 1.71
N ARG A 95 -5.24 -13.70 2.08
CA ARG A 95 -4.09 -13.73 1.17
C ARG A 95 -4.39 -14.47 -0.14
N ASP A 96 -4.88 -15.71 -0.04
CA ASP A 96 -5.17 -16.55 -1.21
C ASP A 96 -6.52 -16.24 -1.88
N LYS A 97 -7.31 -15.32 -1.30
CA LYS A 97 -8.57 -14.84 -1.87
C LYS A 97 -8.38 -13.60 -2.73
N VAL A 98 -7.33 -12.82 -2.48
CA VAL A 98 -6.96 -11.71 -3.35
C VAL A 98 -6.25 -12.27 -4.59
N ILE A 99 -6.99 -12.36 -5.70
CA ILE A 99 -6.49 -12.91 -6.96
C ILE A 99 -6.39 -11.83 -8.04
N ASP A 100 -5.63 -12.12 -9.10
CA ASP A 100 -5.42 -11.23 -10.26
C ASP A 100 -4.97 -9.80 -9.88
N TRP A 101 -4.18 -9.68 -8.82
CA TRP A 101 -3.57 -8.41 -8.41
C TRP A 101 -2.65 -7.90 -9.51
N ARG A 102 -2.89 -6.66 -9.96
CA ARG A 102 -2.11 -6.01 -11.01
C ARG A 102 -2.21 -4.50 -10.92
N VAL A 103 -1.22 -3.84 -11.53
CA VAL A 103 -1.26 -2.42 -11.84
C VAL A 103 -1.88 -2.24 -13.23
N ASP A 104 -2.87 -1.37 -13.34
CA ASP A 104 -3.48 -1.00 -14.62
C ASP A 104 -2.82 0.26 -15.19
N THR A 105 -1.77 0.06 -15.99
CA THR A 105 -1.06 1.14 -16.67
C THR A 105 -1.83 1.74 -17.85
N THR A 106 -2.93 1.12 -18.26
CA THR A 106 -3.74 1.59 -19.40
C THR A 106 -4.81 2.60 -19.00
N SER A 107 -5.17 2.64 -17.71
CA SER A 107 -6.19 3.52 -17.17
C SER A 107 -5.57 4.63 -16.31
N HIS A 108 -4.90 5.59 -16.94
CA HIS A 108 -4.39 6.78 -16.25
C HIS A 108 -5.34 7.96 -16.51
N ALA A 109 -6.21 8.30 -15.55
CA ALA A 109 -7.17 9.41 -15.68
C ALA A 109 -6.50 10.81 -15.58
N GLY A 110 -5.34 10.98 -16.20
CA GLY A 110 -4.46 12.14 -16.04
C GLY A 110 -3.66 12.16 -14.73
N SER A 111 -3.75 11.11 -13.91
CA SER A 111 -2.93 10.92 -12.70
C SER A 111 -1.56 10.36 -13.05
N ASP A 112 -0.57 10.70 -12.23
CA ASP A 112 0.74 10.06 -12.17
C ASP A 112 0.73 8.75 -11.37
N HIS A 113 -0.39 8.41 -10.74
CA HIS A 113 -0.64 7.09 -10.15
C HIS A 113 -1.43 6.20 -11.11
N TYR A 114 -1.04 4.93 -11.14
CA TYR A 114 -1.73 3.86 -11.83
C TYR A 114 -2.68 3.12 -10.88
N PRO A 115 -3.93 2.87 -11.27
CA PRO A 115 -4.85 2.09 -10.44
C PRO A 115 -4.34 0.67 -10.16
N ILE A 116 -4.55 0.21 -8.93
CA ILE A 116 -4.43 -1.20 -8.57
C ILE A 116 -5.77 -1.90 -8.83
N ARG A 117 -5.73 -3.09 -9.42
CA ARG A 117 -6.90 -3.97 -9.62
C ARG A 117 -6.63 -5.36 -9.04
N PHE A 118 -7.66 -5.96 -8.44
CA PHE A 118 -7.66 -7.34 -7.95
C PHE A 118 -9.11 -7.81 -7.80
N GLU A 119 -9.29 -9.11 -7.57
CA GLU A 119 -10.59 -9.75 -7.26
C GLU A 119 -10.54 -10.41 -5.88
N VAL A 120 -11.69 -10.57 -5.22
CA VAL A 120 -11.85 -11.11 -3.86
C VAL A 120 -13.10 -11.98 -3.73
#